data_AF-A0A2K5KBK5-F1
#
_entry.id   AF-A0A2K5KBK5-F1
#
_cell.length_a   1.000
_cell.length_b   1.000
_cell.length_c   1.000
_cell.angle_alpha   90.00
_cell.angle_beta   90.00
_cell.angle_gamma   90.00
#
_symmetry.space_group_name_H-M   'P 1'
#
loop_
_entity.id
_entity.type
_entity.pdbx_description
1 polymer ?
#
loop_
_entity_poly.entity_id
_entity_poly.type
_entity_poly.pdbx_seq_one_letter_code
_entity_poly.pdbx_strand_id
1 'polypeptide(L)' 'MAVTPREVERLYVQVNKFALASHFFWALWALIQNQYSTIHFDFLRYAVIRFNQYFKVKPQVSALEMPK' A
#
# COMPACT_ATOMS: atom_id res chain seq x y z
N MET A 1 22.12 9.70 -19.74
CA MET A 1 22.42 8.96 -18.49
C MET A 1 21.55 7.72 -18.50
N ALA A 2 22.14 6.53 -18.34
CA ALA A 2 21.37 5.28 -18.31
C ALA A 2 21.05 4.92 -16.85
N VAL A 3 19.83 4.45 -16.59
CA VAL A 3 19.41 3.97 -15.27
C VAL A 3 20.15 2.66 -14.97
N THR A 4 20.76 2.58 -13.79
CA THR A 4 21.51 1.40 -13.35
C THR A 4 20.58 0.34 -12.74
N PRO A 5 20.93 -0.95 -12.81
CA PRO A 5 20.14 -2.01 -12.13
C PRO A 5 19.95 -1.75 -10.63
N ARG A 6 20.95 -1.16 -9.98
CA ARG A 6 20.92 -0.81 -8.55
C ARG A 6 19.90 0.26 -8.23
N GLU A 7 19.74 1.28 -9.08
CA GLU A 7 18.72 2.31 -8.92
C GLU A 7 17.31 1.71 -9.05
N VAL A 8 17.12 0.78 -10.00
CA VAL A 8 15.85 0.06 -10.17
C VAL A 8 15.51 -0.77 -8.94
N GLU A 9 16.47 -1.52 -8.41
CA GLU A 9 16.27 -2.33 -7.20
C GLU A 9 15.96 -1.48 -5.97
N ARG A 10 16.67 -0.36 -5.79
CA ARG A 10 16.39 0.60 -4.71
C ARG A 10 14.96 1.13 -4.80
N LEU A 11 14.55 1.55 -5.99
CA LEU A 11 13.19 2.05 -6.23
C LEU A 11 12.15 0.98 -5.96
N TYR A 12 12.41 -0.26 -6.41
CA TYR A 12 11.54 -1.40 -6.15
C TYR A 12 11.30 -1.61 -4.64
N VAL A 13 12.35 -1.61 -3.82
CA VAL A 13 12.24 -1.78 -2.37
C VAL A 13 11.47 -0.62 -1.73
N GLN A 14 11.76 0.62 -2.15
CA GLN A 14 11.06 1.81 -1.63
C GLN A 14 9.56 1.77 -1.96
N VAL A 15 9.21 1.55 -3.22
CA VAL A 15 7.80 1.54 -3.68
C VAL A 15 7.00 0.45 -2.97
N ASN A 16 7.58 -0.75 -2.81
CA ASN A 16 6.90 -1.82 -2.07
C ASN A 16 6.63 -1.44 -0.61
N LYS A 17 7.58 -0.78 0.08
CA LYS A 17 7.37 -0.26 1.45
C LYS A 17 6.24 0.78 1.50
N PHE A 18 6.18 1.68 0.52
CA PHE A 18 5.09 2.66 0.42
C PHE A 18 3.73 2.04 0.07
N ALA A 19 3.70 0.88 -0.60
CA ALA A 19 2.46 0.15 -0.85
C ALA A 19 1.75 -0.24 0.46
N LEU A 20 2.50 -0.60 1.52
CA LEU A 20 1.93 -0.85 2.84
C LEU A 20 1.25 0.40 3.41
N ALA A 21 1.96 1.55 3.40
CA ALA A 21 1.40 2.82 3.85
C ALA A 21 0.14 3.19 3.07
N SER A 22 0.13 2.97 1.74
CA SER A 22 -1.03 3.19 0.89
C SER A 22 -2.21 2.31 1.28
N HIS A 23 -2.03 0.99 1.44
CA HIS A 23 -3.12 0.10 1.84
C HIS A 23 -3.75 0.50 3.18
N PHE A 24 -2.93 0.84 4.17
CA PHE A 24 -3.42 1.26 5.47
C PHE A 24 -4.17 2.61 5.39
N PHE A 25 -3.58 3.59 4.70
CA PHE A 25 -4.17 4.92 4.53
C PHE A 25 -5.55 4.86 3.87
N TRP A 26 -5.66 4.16 2.74
CA TRP A 26 -6.91 4.09 2.00
C TRP A 26 -7.97 3.23 2.67
N ALA A 27 -7.57 2.28 3.53
CA ALA A 27 -8.51 1.55 4.38
C ALA A 27 -9.15 2.49 5.41
N LEU A 28 -8.36 3.31 6.09
CA LEU A 28 -8.86 4.32 7.03
C LEU A 28 -9.72 5.38 6.35
N TRP A 29 -9.26 5.91 5.21
CA TRP A 29 -10.03 6.85 4.40
C TRP A 29 -11.41 6.28 4.06
N ALA A 30 -11.50 5.01 3.67
CA ALA A 30 -12.76 4.38 3.34
C ALA A 30 -13.68 4.19 4.55
N LEU A 31 -13.14 3.87 5.73
CA LEU A 31 -13.96 3.83 6.96
C LEU A 31 -14.59 5.20 7.27
N ILE A 32 -13.85 6.29 7.06
CA ILE A 32 -14.37 7.65 7.22
C ILE A 32 -15.43 7.92 6.14
N GLN A 33 -15.16 7.60 4.88
CA GLN A 33 -16.10 7.82 3.79
C GLN A 33 -17.39 7.01 3.94
N ASN A 34 -17.35 5.82 4.53
CA ASN A 34 -18.55 5.04 4.80
C ASN A 34 -19.58 5.80 5.65
N GLN A 35 -19.13 6.74 6.49
CA GLN A 35 -20.00 7.56 7.32
C GLN A 35 -20.42 8.88 6.66
N TYR A 36 -19.56 9.49 5.84
CA TYR A 36 -19.73 10.88 5.41
C TYR A 36 -19.91 11.08 3.90
N SER A 37 -19.60 10.07 3.09
CA SER A 37 -19.63 10.22 1.64
C SER A 37 -21.06 10.17 1.09
N THR A 38 -21.33 10.97 0.07
CA THR A 38 -22.57 10.89 -0.73
C THR A 38 -22.41 10.01 -1.97
N ILE A 39 -21.21 9.47 -2.20
CA ILE A 39 -20.92 8.60 -3.34
C ILE A 39 -21.54 7.22 -3.09
N HIS A 40 -22.27 6.69 -4.08
CA HIS A 40 -22.80 5.33 -4.06
C HIS A 40 -21.69 4.30 -4.29
N PHE A 41 -21.01 3.92 -3.21
CA PHE A 41 -19.91 2.97 -3.22
C PHE A 41 -19.85 2.18 -1.91
N ASP A 42 -19.45 0.90 -1.98
CA ASP A 42 -19.29 0.04 -0.80
C ASP A 42 -17.95 0.29 -0.10
N PHE A 43 -17.91 1.37 0.67
CA PHE A 43 -16.71 1.82 1.37
C PHE A 43 -16.25 0.83 2.45
N LEU A 44 -17.16 0.21 3.19
CA LEU A 44 -16.80 -0.77 4.21
C LEU A 44 -16.11 -1.99 3.59
N ARG A 45 -16.66 -2.55 2.51
CA ARG A 45 -16.01 -3.66 1.80
C ARG A 45 -14.67 -3.26 1.23
N TYR A 46 -14.54 -2.05 0.69
CA TYR A 46 -13.26 -1.54 0.21
C TYR A 46 -12.23 -1.45 1.34
N ALA A 47 -12.60 -0.93 2.51
CA ALA A 47 -11.71 -0.87 3.67
C ALA A 47 -11.20 -2.26 4.06
N VAL A 48 -12.09 -3.27 4.10
CA VAL A 48 -11.73 -4.66 4.39
C VAL A 48 -10.74 -5.20 3.35
N ILE A 49 -10.99 -5.00 2.06
CA ILE A 49 -10.08 -5.43 0.99
C ILE A 49 -8.69 -4.79 1.16
N ARG A 50 -8.64 -3.49 1.48
CA ARG A 50 -7.38 -2.76 1.67
C ARG A 50 -6.61 -3.24 2.91
N PHE A 51 -7.27 -3.46 4.05
CA PHE A 51 -6.63 -4.02 5.24
C PHE A 51 -6.14 -5.45 5.01
N ASN A 52 -6.95 -6.30 4.38
CA ASN A 52 -6.55 -7.69 4.08
C ASN A 52 -5.29 -7.71 3.22
N GLN A 53 -5.21 -6.85 2.20
CA GLN A 53 -4.03 -6.75 1.37
C GLN A 53 -2.81 -6.22 2.15
N TYR A 54 -2.99 -5.21 3.02
CA TYR A 54 -1.93 -4.74 3.92
C TYR A 54 -1.34 -5.89 4.75
N PHE A 55 -2.18 -6.62 5.48
CA PHE A 55 -1.70 -7.70 6.36
C PHE A 55 -1.11 -8.88 5.58
N LYS A 56 -1.66 -9.18 4.39
CA LYS A 56 -1.15 -10.22 3.50
C LYS A 56 0.27 -9.94 3.02
N VAL A 57 0.55 -8.71 2.56
CA VAL A 57 1.85 -8.37 1.95
C VAL A 57 2.89 -7.85 2.95
N LYS A 58 2.46 -7.43 4.14
CA LYS A 58 3.35 -6.89 5.18
C LYS A 58 4.56 -7.78 5.48
N PRO A 59 4.44 -9.12 5.68
CA PRO A 59 5.61 -9.95 5.95
C PRO A 59 6.64 -9.94 4.82
N GLN A 60 6.17 -10.00 3.56
CA GLN A 60 7.02 -10.02 2.36
C GLN A 60 7.75 -8.68 2.19
N VAL A 61 7.02 -7.57 2.31
CA VAL A 61 7.58 -6.24 2.13
C VAL A 61 8.51 -5.84 3.28
N SER A 62 8.18 -6.22 4.51
CA SER A 62 9.05 -5.97 5.68
C SER A 62 10.37 -6.72 5.60
N ALA A 63 10.42 -7.84 4.87
CA ALA A 63 11.65 -8.60 4.63
C ALA A 63 12.54 -8.03 3.52
N LEU A 64 12.08 -7.03 2.75
CA LEU A 64 12.89 -6.41 1.69
C LEU A 64 14.01 -5.54 2.28
N GLU A 65 15.25 -5.91 1.95
CA GLU A 65 16.46 -5.18 2.29
C GLU A 65 16.82 -4.15 1.20
N MET A 66 17.48 -3.06 1.60
CA MET A 66 18.00 -2.10 0.61
C MET A 66 19.25 -2.66 -0.06
N PRO A 67 19.44 -2.43 -1.38
CA PRO A 67 20.67 -2.83 -2.04
C PRO A 67 21.86 -2.06 -1.43
N LYS A 68 22.92 -2.82 -1.10
CA LYS A 68 24.19 -2.29 -0.58
C LYS A 68 24.91 -1.41 -1.58
#